data_AF-A0A2J1DX07-F1
#
_entry.id   AF-A0A2J1DX07-F1
#
_cell.length_a   1.000
_cell.length_b   1.000
_cell.length_c   1.000
_cell.angle_alpha   90.00
_cell.angle_beta   90.00
_cell.angle_gamma   90.00
#
_symmetry.space_group_name_H-M   'P 1'
#
loop_
_entity.id
_entity.type
_entity.pdbx_description
1 polymer ?
#
loop_
_entity_poly.entity_id
_entity_poly.type
_entity_poly.pdbx_seq_one_letter_code
_entity_poly.pdbx_strand_id
1 'polypeptide(L)'
;MWLIMTLVAALITTAIWYIKAPDDKYKLGFLSLMFWGASIMWLVDHVIAYLQEGGEFLEINQDAILLGVSVIIFGLLVWGISLLLSDPKGVIKKILVKQ
;
A
#
# COMPACT_ATOMS: atom_id res chain seq x y z
N MET A 1 -14.64 -2.61 -3.68
CA MET A 1 -13.98 -1.29 -3.88
C MET A 1 -12.56 -1.34 -3.37
N TRP A 2 -12.29 -2.15 -2.36
CA TRP A 2 -10.95 -2.53 -1.94
C TRP A 2 -9.99 -2.87 -3.10
N LEU A 3 -10.42 -3.66 -4.10
CA LEU A 3 -9.55 -4.07 -5.23
C LEU A 3 -9.05 -2.88 -6.01
N ILE A 4 -9.99 -2.02 -6.43
CA ILE A 4 -9.69 -0.81 -7.18
C ILE A 4 -8.81 0.11 -6.34
N MET A 5 -9.13 0.27 -5.07
CA MET A 5 -8.41 1.18 -4.17
C MET A 5 -6.96 0.74 -3.95
N THR A 6 -6.69 -0.53 -3.64
CA THR A 6 -5.31 -0.99 -3.47
C THR A 6 -4.55 -1.00 -4.78
N LEU A 7 -5.21 -1.25 -5.91
CA LEU A 7 -4.58 -1.17 -7.21
C LEU A 7 -4.16 0.28 -7.53
N VAL A 8 -5.05 1.25 -7.28
CA VAL A 8 -4.73 2.67 -7.42
C VAL A 8 -3.58 3.06 -6.47
N ALA A 9 -3.60 2.60 -5.22
CA ALA A 9 -2.51 2.84 -4.28
C ALA A 9 -1.18 2.24 -4.75
N ALA A 10 -1.19 1.02 -5.31
CA ALA A 10 -0.02 0.35 -5.88
C ALA A 10 0.53 1.13 -7.09
N LEU A 11 -0.35 1.60 -7.98
CA LEU A 11 0.04 2.40 -9.15
C LEU A 11 0.64 3.74 -8.74
N ILE A 12 0.01 4.47 -7.82
CA ILE A 12 0.50 5.77 -7.35
C ILE A 12 1.87 5.60 -6.68
N THR A 13 2.01 4.63 -5.77
CA THR A 13 3.28 4.39 -5.06
C THR A 13 4.38 3.95 -6.01
N THR A 14 4.07 3.16 -7.03
CA THR A 14 4.99 2.78 -8.10
C THR A 14 5.41 3.99 -8.94
N ALA A 15 4.47 4.86 -9.33
CA ALA A 15 4.78 6.06 -10.09
C ALA A 15 5.69 7.01 -9.31
N ILE A 16 5.40 7.25 -8.02
CA ILE A 16 6.23 8.10 -7.16
C ILE A 16 7.61 7.46 -6.94
N TRP A 17 7.68 6.14 -6.77
CA TRP A 17 8.94 5.41 -6.67
C TRP A 17 9.77 5.56 -7.96
N TYR A 18 9.17 5.38 -9.13
CA TYR A 18 9.84 5.46 -10.42
C TYR A 18 10.42 6.86 -10.70
N ILE A 19 9.71 7.92 -10.31
CA ILE A 19 10.21 9.31 -10.43
C ILE A 19 11.43 9.56 -9.54
N LYS A 20 11.56 8.84 -8.41
CA LYS A 20 12.66 8.98 -7.46
C LYS A 20 13.78 7.97 -7.66
N ALA A 21 13.62 7.01 -8.57
CA ALA A 21 14.64 6.03 -8.88
C ALA A 21 15.89 6.73 -9.46
N PRO A 22 17.11 6.27 -9.13
CA PRO A 22 17.44 5.04 -8.38
C PRO A 22 17.47 5.19 -6.85
N ASP A 23 17.33 6.40 -6.30
CA ASP A 23 17.42 6.65 -4.86
C ASP A 23 16.11 6.29 -4.13
N ASP A 24 15.96 5.03 -3.70
CA ASP A 24 14.83 4.61 -2.85
C ASP A 24 14.99 5.01 -1.37
N LYS A 25 15.40 6.26 -1.15
CA LYS A 25 15.64 6.84 0.18
C LYS A 25 14.42 6.76 1.09
N TYR A 26 13.22 6.71 0.52
CA TYR A 26 11.95 6.70 1.24
C TYR A 26 11.31 5.31 1.31
N LYS A 27 11.99 4.24 0.88
CA LYS A 27 11.45 2.88 0.86
C LYS A 27 10.09 2.79 0.15
N LEU A 28 9.91 3.56 -0.92
CA LEU A 28 8.68 3.54 -1.70
C LEU A 28 8.55 2.24 -2.50
N GLY A 29 9.66 1.57 -2.81
CA GLY A 29 9.64 0.24 -3.41
C GLY A 29 9.00 -0.78 -2.47
N PHE A 30 9.33 -0.72 -1.18
CA PHE A 30 8.70 -1.54 -0.14
C PHE A 30 7.19 -1.30 -0.04
N LEU A 31 6.77 -0.02 -0.01
CA LEU A 31 5.34 0.33 0.03
C LEU A 31 4.58 -0.10 -1.23
N SER A 32 5.19 0.06 -2.41
CA SER A 32 4.63 -0.40 -3.69
C SER A 32 4.41 -1.91 -3.70
N LEU A 33 5.41 -2.68 -3.26
CA LEU A 33 5.30 -4.15 -3.17
C LEU A 33 4.19 -4.59 -2.22
N MET A 34 3.99 -3.90 -1.08
CA MET A 34 2.89 -4.21 -0.17
C MET A 34 1.52 -4.02 -0.85
N PHE A 35 1.30 -2.90 -1.56
CA PHE A 35 0.03 -2.66 -2.23
C PHE A 35 -0.19 -3.55 -3.45
N TRP A 36 0.86 -3.90 -4.20
CA TRP A 36 0.78 -4.90 -5.26
C TRP A 36 0.44 -6.28 -4.71
N GLY A 37 1.08 -6.72 -3.63
CA GLY A 37 0.78 -7.98 -2.96
C GLY A 37 -0.66 -8.06 -2.48
N ALA A 38 -1.14 -7.00 -1.81
CA ALA A 38 -2.53 -6.88 -1.40
C ALA A 38 -3.47 -6.98 -2.60
N SER A 39 -3.23 -6.20 -3.68
CA SER A 39 -4.07 -6.19 -4.87
C SER A 39 -4.12 -7.54 -5.59
N ILE A 40 -3.00 -8.26 -5.67
CA ILE A 40 -2.93 -9.58 -6.32
C ILE A 40 -3.68 -10.63 -5.49
N MET A 41 -3.45 -10.68 -4.17
CA MET A 41 -4.16 -11.60 -3.27
C MET A 41 -5.67 -11.49 -3.45
N TRP A 42 -6.14 -10.26 -3.44
CA TRP A 42 -7.53 -9.87 -3.57
C TRP A 42 -8.10 -10.09 -4.96
N LEU A 43 -7.32 -9.85 -6.01
CA LEU A 43 -7.71 -10.20 -7.38
C LEU A 43 -7.91 -11.71 -7.53
N VAL A 44 -6.98 -12.53 -7.03
CA VAL A 44 -7.06 -13.98 -7.15
C VAL A 44 -8.27 -14.53 -6.40
N ASP A 45 -8.50 -14.06 -5.18
CA ASP A 45 -9.66 -14.45 -4.36
C ASP A 45 -10.98 -14.16 -5.09
N HIS A 46 -11.14 -12.95 -5.61
CA HIS A 46 -12.33 -12.56 -6.37
C HIS A 46 -12.49 -13.28 -7.71
N VAL A 47 -11.40 -13.57 -8.44
CA VAL A 47 -11.48 -14.36 -9.68
C VAL A 47 -12.01 -15.76 -9.39
N ILE A 48 -11.55 -16.41 -8.31
CA ILE A 48 -12.03 -17.74 -7.92
C ILE A 48 -13.50 -17.67 -7.49
N ALA A 49 -13.87 -16.72 -6.63
CA ALA A 49 -15.23 -16.55 -6.16
C ALA A 49 -16.21 -16.30 -7.33
N TYR A 50 -15.85 -15.41 -8.26
CA TYR A 50 -16.65 -15.12 -9.44
C TYR A 50 -16.84 -16.35 -10.35
N LEU A 51 -15.81 -17.19 -10.51
CA LEU A 51 -15.91 -18.41 -11.31
C LEU A 51 -16.75 -19.51 -10.64
N GLN A 52 -16.80 -19.55 -9.31
CA GLN A 52 -17.51 -20.59 -8.55
C GLN A 52 -18.97 -20.21 -8.25
N GLU A 53 -19.21 -18.98 -7.80
CA GLU A 53 -20.50 -18.53 -7.29
C GLU A 53 -21.24 -17.63 -8.30
N GLY A 54 -20.51 -17.07 -9.28
CA GLY A 54 -21.05 -16.05 -10.18
C GLY A 54 -21.30 -14.73 -9.46
N GLY A 55 -21.97 -13.79 -10.14
CA GLY A 55 -22.36 -12.50 -9.55
C GLY A 55 -21.54 -11.31 -10.07
N GLU A 56 -21.40 -10.26 -9.26
CA GLU A 56 -20.66 -9.06 -9.65
C GLU A 56 -19.17 -9.19 -9.32
N PHE A 57 -18.31 -8.88 -10.29
CA PHE A 57 -16.85 -8.93 -10.08
C PHE A 57 -16.32 -7.80 -9.21
N LEU A 58 -17.04 -6.67 -9.14
CA LEU A 58 -16.63 -5.51 -8.38
C LEU A 58 -17.61 -5.26 -7.23
N GLU A 59 -17.18 -5.51 -6.01
CA GLU A 59 -17.99 -5.22 -4.82
C GLU A 59 -18.08 -3.71 -4.57
N ILE A 60 -19.23 -3.08 -4.81
CA ILE A 60 -19.44 -1.66 -4.53
C ILE A 60 -20.43 -1.53 -3.36
N ASN A 61 -19.92 -1.76 -2.14
CA ASN A 61 -20.68 -1.59 -0.90
C ASN A 61 -19.86 -0.82 0.15
N GLN A 62 -20.53 -0.36 1.21
CA GLN A 62 -19.90 0.47 2.25
C GLN A 62 -18.78 -0.27 3.00
N ASP A 63 -18.98 -1.56 3.29
CA ASP A 63 -18.00 -2.38 4.01
C ASP A 63 -16.72 -2.59 3.18
N ALA A 64 -16.87 -2.80 1.87
CA ALA A 64 -15.76 -2.96 0.94
C ALA A 64 -14.96 -1.67 0.74
N ILE A 65 -15.61 -0.50 0.88
CA ILE A 65 -14.92 0.80 0.94
C ILE A 65 -14.14 0.91 2.24
N LEU A 66 -14.80 0.65 3.38
CA LEU A 66 -14.18 0.75 4.70
C LEU A 66 -12.98 -0.16 4.83
N LEU A 67 -13.08 -1.40 4.34
CA LEU A 67 -11.99 -2.37 4.28
C LEU A 67 -10.84 -1.83 3.40
N GLY A 68 -11.15 -1.34 2.21
CA GLY A 68 -10.14 -0.75 1.32
C GLY A 68 -9.38 0.41 1.97
N VAL A 69 -10.10 1.33 2.63
CA VAL A 69 -9.49 2.48 3.33
C VAL A 69 -8.62 1.98 4.48
N SER A 70 -9.12 1.01 5.25
CA SER A 70 -8.40 0.45 6.41
C SER A 70 -7.08 -0.19 6.00
N VAL A 71 -7.06 -0.95 4.91
CA VAL A 71 -5.83 -1.58 4.40
C VAL A 71 -4.84 -0.54 3.89
N ILE A 72 -5.29 0.52 3.21
CA ILE A 72 -4.41 1.61 2.78
C ILE A 72 -3.78 2.31 3.98
N ILE A 73 -4.59 2.65 5.00
CA ILE A 73 -4.09 3.29 6.23
C ILE A 73 -3.07 2.38 6.92
N PHE A 74 -3.37 1.09 7.04
CA PHE A 74 -2.48 0.13 7.67
C PHE A 74 -1.15 -0.02 6.91
N GLY A 75 -1.19 -0.12 5.58
CA GLY A 75 0.01 -0.18 4.74
C GLY A 75 0.88 1.08 4.87
N LEU A 76 0.26 2.26 4.90
CA LEU A 76 0.96 3.53 5.15
C LEU A 76 1.54 3.60 6.55
N LEU A 77 0.86 3.06 7.56
CA LEU A 77 1.34 3.01 8.94
C LEU A 77 2.58 2.11 9.06
N VAL A 78 2.54 0.90 8.50
CA VAL A 78 3.69 -0.03 8.48
C VAL A 78 4.87 0.59 7.74
N TRP A 79 4.64 1.20 6.59
CA TRP A 79 5.67 1.93 5.87
C TRP A 79 6.21 3.12 6.67
N GLY A 80 5.35 3.90 7.32
CA GLY A 80 5.74 5.04 8.15
C GLY A 80 6.65 4.63 9.30
N ILE A 81 6.32 3.55 10.01
CA ILE A 81 7.19 2.97 11.05
C ILE A 81 8.53 2.54 10.45
N SER A 82 8.52 1.81 9.33
CA SER A 82 9.75 1.37 8.63
C SER A 82 10.62 2.54 8.17
N LEU A 83 10.02 3.66 7.78
CA LEU A 83 10.71 4.88 7.38
C LEU A 83 11.35 5.58 8.58
N LEU A 84 10.61 5.72 9.69
CA LEU A 84 11.10 6.32 10.92
C LEU A 84 12.28 5.52 11.49
N LEU A 85 12.18 4.19 11.53
CA LEU A 85 13.26 3.32 12.03
C LEU A 85 14.54 3.42 11.21
N SER A 86 14.44 3.63 9.90
CA SER A 86 15.62 3.80 9.06
C SER A 86 16.18 5.22 9.04
N ASP A 87 15.45 6.19 9.58
CA ASP A 87 15.82 7.61 9.67
C ASP A 87 16.68 8.12 8.49
N PRO A 88 16.20 8.00 7.23
CA PRO A 88 17.04 8.25 6.05
C PRO A 88 17.51 9.70 5.93
N LYS A 89 16.90 10.63 6.68
CA LYS A 89 17.29 12.04 6.75
C LYS A 89 18.09 12.39 8.01
N GLY A 90 18.29 11.44 8.92
CA GLY A 90 18.95 11.67 10.21
C GLY A 90 18.18 12.66 11.10
N VAL A 91 16.89 12.86 10.87
CA VAL A 91 16.09 13.88 11.59
C VAL A 91 15.89 13.45 13.03
N ILE A 92 15.58 12.16 13.25
CA ILE A 92 15.38 11.62 14.60
C ILE A 92 16.70 11.67 15.37
N LYS A 93 17.80 11.24 14.73
CA LYS A 93 19.13 11.29 15.33
C LYS A 93 19.57 12.73 15.66
N LYS A 94 19.27 13.71 14.80
CA LYS A 94 19.55 15.13 15.06
C LYS A 94 18.77 15.71 16.23
N ILE A 95 17.53 15.26 16.46
CA ILE A 95 16.73 15.70 17.60
C ILE A 95 17.26 15.08 18.90
N LEU A 96 17.57 13.78 18.90
CA LEU A 96 18.05 13.05 20.07
C LEU A 96 19.46 13.45 20.52
N VAL A 97 20.36 13.79 19.59
CA VAL A 97 21.74 14.23 19.90
C VAL A 97 21.80 15.70 20.35
N LYS A 98 20.73 16.46 20.16
CA LYS A 98 20.64 17.88 20.56
C LYS A 98 19.98 18.08 21.94
N GLN A 99 19.60 16.99 22.61
CA GLN A 99 19.24 16.95 24.03
C GLN A 99 20.44 16.44 24.83
#